data_AF-A0A095SJ62-F1
#
_entry.id   AF-A0A095SJ62-F1
#
_cell.length_a   1.000
_cell.length_b   1.000
_cell.length_c   1.000
_cell.angle_alpha   90.00
_cell.angle_beta   90.00
_cell.angle_gamma   90.00
#
_symmetry.space_group_name_H-M   'P 1'
#
loop_
_entity.id
_entity.type
_entity.pdbx_description
1 polymer ?
#
loop_
_entity_poly.entity_id
_entity_poly.type
_entity_poly.pdbx_seq_one_letter_code
_entity_poly.pdbx_strand_id
1 'polypeptide(L)'
;WPVCKALCGGNVRRKGPPYKIELGVPGQQPPAYVKSIQKGKVTLGGDVGLLGLGNEARFQNCAVVDDNEELAALMCDLNEKGVAFAYDYKESISPSRFMAILQDKGIVVGSYKEISWSGPKNWHLTVYEMEEDA
;
A
#
# COMPACT_ATOMS: atom_id res chain seq x y z
N TRP A 1 22.79 -4.83 0.32
CA TRP A 1 22.08 -4.93 -0.97
C TRP A 1 21.84 -3.53 -1.49
N PRO A 2 21.90 -3.28 -2.82
CA PRO A 2 22.28 -1.98 -3.31
C PRO A 2 21.21 -0.95 -2.98
N VAL A 3 21.68 0.11 -2.33
CA VAL A 3 21.01 1.35 -1.97
C VAL A 3 20.21 1.86 -3.17
N CYS A 4 18.91 2.06 -2.98
CA CYS A 4 18.05 2.74 -3.93
C CYS A 4 18.72 4.06 -4.33
N LYS A 5 19.12 4.15 -5.60
CA LYS A 5 19.71 5.35 -6.20
C LYS A 5 18.77 6.52 -5.93
N ALA A 6 19.24 7.50 -5.16
CA ALA A 6 18.69 8.84 -5.18
C ALA A 6 18.80 9.36 -6.62
N LEU A 7 17.68 9.41 -7.34
CA LEU A 7 17.59 10.07 -8.63
C LEU A 7 17.42 11.57 -8.39
N CYS A 8 18.32 12.34 -8.96
CA CYS A 8 18.27 13.79 -9.00
C CYS A 8 17.10 14.26 -9.90
N GLY A 9 16.30 15.21 -9.41
CA GLY A 9 15.91 16.38 -10.21
C GLY A 9 14.62 16.37 -11.04
N GLY A 10 13.58 15.63 -10.65
CA GLY A 10 12.19 15.89 -11.07
C GLY A 10 11.33 16.16 -9.84
N ASN A 11 10.41 17.10 -9.90
CA ASN A 11 9.52 17.44 -8.78
C ASN A 11 8.33 16.46 -8.77
N VAL A 12 8.63 15.17 -8.56
CA VAL A 12 7.63 14.10 -8.59
C VAL A 12 6.64 14.31 -7.44
N ARG A 13 5.39 14.63 -7.79
CA ARG A 13 4.31 14.88 -6.84
C ARG A 13 3.19 13.87 -7.04
N ARG A 14 2.48 13.53 -5.96
CA ARG A 14 1.29 12.70 -6.06
C ARG A 14 0.24 13.39 -6.94
N LYS A 15 -0.31 12.63 -7.89
CA LYS A 15 -1.36 13.11 -8.77
C LYS A 15 -2.57 13.51 -7.95
N GLY A 16 -3.09 14.72 -8.18
CA GLY A 16 -4.31 15.17 -7.54
C GLY A 16 -5.55 14.47 -8.11
N PRO A 17 -6.72 14.62 -7.46
CA PRO A 17 -7.97 14.16 -8.04
C PRO A 17 -8.22 14.82 -9.43
N PRO A 18 -8.91 14.12 -10.35
CA PRO A 18 -9.67 12.88 -10.13
C PRO A 18 -8.80 11.61 -10.13
N TYR A 19 -9.08 10.72 -9.18
CA TYR A 19 -8.43 9.41 -9.07
C TYR A 19 -9.17 8.36 -9.92
N LYS A 20 -8.43 7.37 -10.41
CA LYS A 20 -9.04 6.18 -11.00
C LYS A 20 -9.61 5.30 -9.89
N ILE A 21 -10.87 4.91 -10.04
CA ILE A 21 -11.60 4.05 -9.10
C ILE A 21 -12.01 2.74 -9.78
N GLU A 22 -11.76 1.61 -9.13
CA GLU A 22 -12.20 0.27 -9.56
C GLU A 22 -13.20 -0.27 -8.52
N LEU A 23 -14.41 -0.63 -8.94
CA LEU A 23 -15.46 -1.10 -8.03
C LEU A 23 -15.52 -2.63 -8.00
N GLY A 24 -15.58 -3.20 -6.80
CA GLY A 24 -15.89 -4.61 -6.62
C GLY A 24 -17.38 -4.89 -6.83
N VAL A 25 -17.70 -6.06 -7.38
CA VAL A 25 -19.09 -6.53 -7.47
C VAL A 25 -19.59 -6.86 -6.06
N PRO A 26 -20.85 -6.56 -5.70
CA PRO A 26 -21.40 -6.90 -4.38
C PRO A 26 -21.23 -8.38 -4.03
N GLY A 27 -20.55 -8.66 -2.93
CA GLY A 27 -20.28 -10.03 -2.45
C GLY A 27 -19.08 -10.71 -3.10
N GLN A 28 -18.40 -10.04 -4.04
CA GLN A 28 -17.13 -10.51 -4.61
C GLN A 28 -16.03 -10.48 -3.54
N GLN A 29 -15.21 -11.53 -3.51
CA GLN A 29 -14.01 -11.55 -2.70
C GLN A 29 -13.08 -10.40 -3.12
N PRO A 30 -12.55 -9.59 -2.18
CA PRO A 30 -11.60 -8.54 -2.53
C PRO A 30 -10.28 -9.14 -3.02
N PRO A 31 -9.51 -8.41 -3.83
CA PRO A 31 -8.14 -8.79 -4.17
C PRO A 31 -7.30 -8.94 -2.89
N ALA A 32 -6.12 -9.54 -2.99
CA ALA A 32 -5.18 -9.52 -1.87
C ALA A 32 -4.91 -8.08 -1.40
N TYR A 33 -4.98 -7.87 -0.09
CA TYR A 33 -4.69 -6.56 0.49
C TYR A 33 -4.01 -6.66 1.84
N VAL A 34 -3.19 -5.66 2.15
CA VAL A 34 -2.67 -5.43 3.50
C VAL A 34 -3.79 -4.89 4.36
N LYS A 35 -4.19 -5.67 5.37
CA LYS A 35 -5.28 -5.34 6.28
C LYS A 35 -4.82 -4.44 7.44
N SER A 36 -3.68 -4.75 8.05
CA SER A 36 -3.18 -3.98 9.19
C SER A 36 -1.67 -4.07 9.30
N ILE A 37 -1.04 -2.99 9.75
CA ILE A 37 0.35 -2.97 10.19
C ILE A 37 0.35 -3.06 11.72
N GLN A 38 1.04 -4.06 12.27
CA GLN A 38 1.20 -4.27 13.71
C GLN A 38 2.68 -4.35 14.04
N LYS A 39 3.00 -4.34 15.33
CA LYS A 39 4.38 -4.42 15.82
C LYS A 39 5.07 -5.69 15.33
N GLY A 40 5.98 -5.55 14.36
CA GLY A 40 6.76 -6.64 13.76
C GLY A 40 6.00 -7.56 12.81
N LYS A 41 4.75 -7.23 12.43
CA LYS A 41 4.02 -8.00 11.43
C LYS A 41 2.99 -7.20 10.65
N VAL A 42 2.78 -7.62 9.42
CA VAL A 42 1.71 -7.17 8.53
C VAL A 42 0.72 -8.33 8.37
N THR A 43 -0.57 -8.05 8.49
CA THR A 43 -1.63 -9.04 8.19
C THR A 43 -2.23 -8.76 6.83
N LEU A 44 -2.50 -9.82 6.08
CA LEU A 44 -3.10 -9.77 4.76
C LEU A 44 -4.53 -10.34 4.79
N GLY A 45 -5.37 -9.87 3.89
CA GLY A 45 -6.72 -10.37 3.67
C GLY A 45 -7.06 -10.44 2.18
N GLY A 46 -8.27 -10.89 1.89
CA GLY A 46 -8.74 -11.08 0.51
C GLY A 46 -8.18 -12.34 -0.13
N ASP A 47 -7.98 -12.31 -1.44
CA ASP A 47 -7.48 -13.46 -2.20
C ASP A 47 -5.95 -13.54 -2.23
N VAL A 48 -5.34 -13.77 -1.07
CA VAL A 48 -3.88 -13.93 -0.93
C VAL A 48 -3.36 -15.21 -1.60
N GLY A 49 -4.21 -16.22 -1.73
CA GLY A 49 -3.86 -17.52 -2.33
C GLY A 49 -3.53 -17.39 -3.82
N LEU A 50 -4.24 -16.51 -4.54
CA LEU A 50 -3.97 -16.22 -5.95
C LEU A 50 -2.54 -15.68 -6.18
N LEU A 51 -1.98 -14.97 -5.20
CA LEU A 51 -0.62 -14.42 -5.26
C LEU A 51 0.44 -15.33 -4.59
N GLY A 52 0.04 -16.51 -4.11
CA GLY A 52 0.94 -17.40 -3.37
C GLY A 52 1.44 -16.81 -2.04
N LEU A 53 0.69 -15.87 -1.45
CA LEU A 53 1.04 -15.20 -0.21
C LEU A 53 0.41 -15.88 1.00
N GLY A 54 1.10 -15.81 2.14
CA GLY A 54 0.53 -16.15 3.44
C GLY A 54 -0.39 -15.03 3.97
N ASN A 55 -1.11 -15.31 5.05
CA ASN A 55 -1.96 -14.31 5.73
C ASN A 55 -1.16 -13.32 6.58
N GLU A 56 0.13 -13.56 6.79
CA GLU A 56 1.01 -12.71 7.59
C GLU A 56 2.41 -12.63 6.97
N ALA A 57 3.02 -11.46 7.08
CA ALA A 57 4.44 -11.23 6.80
C ALA A 57 5.09 -10.57 8.01
N ARG A 58 6.32 -10.96 8.35
CA ARG A 58 7.04 -10.44 9.54
C ARG A 58 8.12 -9.46 9.12
N PHE A 59 8.41 -8.52 10.00
CA PHE A 59 9.52 -7.57 9.86
C PHE A 59 10.12 -7.29 11.25
N GLN A 60 11.37 -6.81 11.31
CA GLN A 60 12.00 -6.49 12.58
C GLN A 60 11.31 -5.32 13.28
N ASN A 61 11.16 -5.50 14.58
CA ASN A 61 10.39 -4.61 15.43
C ASN A 61 11.13 -3.28 15.66
N CYS A 62 10.75 -2.23 14.94
CA CYS A 62 11.12 -0.86 15.29
C CYS A 62 9.99 -0.16 16.04
N ALA A 63 10.35 0.66 17.03
CA ALA A 63 9.42 1.46 17.81
C ALA A 63 8.68 2.53 16.98
N VAL A 64 9.22 2.89 15.81
CA VAL A 64 8.64 3.85 14.87
C VAL A 64 8.31 3.12 13.58
N VAL A 65 7.03 3.14 13.19
CA VAL A 65 6.53 2.47 11.98
C VAL A 65 7.03 3.20 10.72
N ASP A 66 6.97 4.53 10.73
CA ASP A 66 7.26 5.40 9.57
C ASP A 66 8.73 5.41 9.11
N ASP A 67 9.66 5.01 9.99
CA ASP A 67 11.11 4.97 9.72
C ASP A 67 11.67 3.54 9.72
N ASN A 68 10.80 2.53 9.65
CA ASN A 68 11.23 1.14 9.55
C ASN A 68 11.52 0.76 8.09
N GLU A 69 12.81 0.69 7.72
CA GLU A 69 13.26 0.35 6.37
C GLU A 69 12.81 -1.06 5.92
N GLU A 70 12.76 -2.03 6.83
CA GLU A 70 12.32 -3.39 6.50
C GLU A 70 10.82 -3.43 6.21
N LEU A 71 10.02 -2.67 6.99
CA LEU A 71 8.61 -2.50 6.69
C LEU A 71 8.40 -1.78 5.36
N ALA A 72 9.19 -0.73 5.06
CA ALA A 72 9.11 -0.04 3.77
C ALA A 72 9.42 -0.99 2.61
N ALA A 73 10.49 -1.76 2.70
CA ALA A 73 10.86 -2.78 1.70
C ALA A 73 9.75 -3.84 1.54
N LEU A 74 9.19 -4.34 2.64
CA LEU A 74 8.09 -5.30 2.63
C LEU A 74 6.86 -4.71 1.93
N MET A 75 6.49 -3.47 2.22
CA MET A 75 5.32 -2.82 1.63
C MET A 75 5.52 -2.55 0.12
N CYS A 76 6.74 -2.22 -0.31
CA CYS A 76 7.09 -2.12 -1.73
C CYS A 76 6.97 -3.48 -2.45
N ASP A 77 7.54 -4.55 -1.88
CA ASP A 77 7.45 -5.91 -2.44
C ASP A 77 5.99 -6.39 -2.57
N LEU A 78 5.15 -6.08 -1.57
CA LEU A 78 3.71 -6.36 -1.65
C LEU A 78 3.02 -5.54 -2.75
N ASN A 79 3.38 -4.26 -2.91
CA ASN A 79 2.83 -3.42 -3.98
C ASN A 79 3.21 -3.96 -5.38
N GLU A 80 4.46 -4.38 -5.56
CA GLU A 80 4.95 -4.99 -6.82
C GLU A 80 4.21 -6.29 -7.16
N LYS A 81 3.79 -7.05 -6.14
CA LYS A 81 2.94 -8.25 -6.30
C LYS A 81 1.47 -7.93 -6.58
N GLY A 82 1.09 -6.66 -6.62
CA GLY A 82 -0.29 -6.22 -6.88
C GLY A 82 -1.20 -6.25 -5.66
N VAL A 83 -0.64 -6.31 -4.45
CA VAL A 83 -1.41 -6.24 -3.20
C VAL A 83 -1.91 -4.82 -2.98
N ALA A 84 -3.20 -4.68 -2.64
CA ALA A 84 -3.79 -3.38 -2.28
C ALA A 84 -3.55 -3.05 -0.79
N PHE A 85 -3.83 -1.81 -0.37
CA PHE A 85 -3.54 -1.34 0.98
C PHE A 85 -4.79 -0.77 1.64
N ALA A 86 -5.22 -1.34 2.76
CA ALA A 86 -6.44 -0.93 3.41
C ALA A 86 -6.37 0.53 3.90
N TYR A 87 -7.48 1.24 3.74
CA TYR A 87 -7.76 2.47 4.47
C TYR A 87 -8.58 2.16 5.72
N ASP A 88 -8.10 2.60 6.87
CA ASP A 88 -8.84 2.61 8.13
C ASP A 88 -8.58 3.95 8.84
N TYR A 89 -9.66 4.70 9.09
CA TYR A 89 -9.58 6.01 9.73
C TYR A 89 -9.38 5.92 11.25
N LYS A 90 -9.54 4.74 11.85
CA LYS A 90 -9.38 4.52 13.30
C LYS A 90 -7.94 4.22 13.67
N GLU A 91 -7.15 3.75 12.72
CA GLU A 91 -5.73 3.46 12.90
C GLU A 91 -4.91 4.75 12.75
N SER A 92 -3.88 4.93 13.58
CA SER A 92 -3.00 6.10 13.48
C SER A 92 -2.24 6.11 12.15
N ILE A 93 -1.81 4.93 11.69
CA ILE A 93 -1.16 4.71 10.41
C ILE A 93 -1.83 3.48 9.76
N SER A 94 -2.80 3.73 8.90
CA SER A 94 -3.36 2.69 8.05
C SER A 94 -2.36 2.25 6.97
N PRO A 95 -2.47 1.03 6.41
CA PRO A 95 -1.60 0.57 5.34
C PRO A 95 -1.52 1.53 4.14
N SER A 96 -2.65 2.07 3.70
CA SER A 96 -2.71 3.08 2.63
C SER A 96 -2.04 4.39 3.03
N ARG A 97 -2.21 4.84 4.28
CA ARG A 97 -1.51 6.02 4.80
C ARG A 97 0.00 5.83 4.83
N PHE A 98 0.47 4.64 5.17
CA PHE A 98 1.89 4.30 5.12
C PHE A 98 2.43 4.37 3.68
N MET A 99 1.70 3.82 2.69
CA MET A 99 2.09 3.92 1.28
C MET A 99 2.16 5.38 0.79
N ALA A 100 1.22 6.22 1.23
CA ALA A 100 1.27 7.67 0.95
C ALA A 100 2.55 8.32 1.51
N ILE A 101 2.97 7.96 2.73
CA ILE A 101 4.22 8.44 3.34
C ILE A 101 5.43 7.95 2.53
N LEU A 102 5.43 6.69 2.06
CA LEU A 102 6.51 6.16 1.23
C LEU A 102 6.59 6.87 -0.14
N GLN A 103 5.44 7.20 -0.75
CA GLN A 103 5.41 8.02 -1.96
C GLN A 103 5.95 9.44 -1.71
N ASP A 104 5.56 10.09 -0.60
CA ASP A 104 6.10 11.42 -0.23
C ASP A 104 7.60 11.42 0.02
N LYS A 105 8.13 10.30 0.54
CA LYS A 105 9.57 10.08 0.74
C LYS A 105 10.30 9.71 -0.56
N GLY A 106 9.59 9.53 -1.68
CA GLY A 106 10.17 9.07 -2.96
C GLY A 106 10.62 7.61 -2.95
N ILE A 107 10.19 6.81 -1.96
CA ILE A 107 10.52 5.38 -1.85
C ILE A 107 9.64 4.58 -2.81
N VAL A 108 8.35 4.92 -2.89
CA VAL A 108 7.42 4.37 -3.88
C VAL A 108 7.30 5.37 -5.02
N VAL A 109 7.86 5.04 -6.17
CA VAL A 109 7.88 5.93 -7.35
C VAL A 109 6.70 5.63 -8.30
N GLY A 110 6.12 4.44 -8.22
CA GLY A 110 4.98 4.02 -9.03
C GLY A 110 3.63 4.25 -8.37
N SER A 111 2.58 3.67 -8.96
CA SER A 111 1.26 3.67 -8.37
C SER A 111 1.11 2.66 -7.23
N TYR A 112 0.20 2.92 -6.30
CA TYR A 112 -0.34 1.89 -5.40
C TYR A 112 -1.85 1.91 -5.40
N LYS A 113 -2.47 0.80 -4.97
CA LYS A 113 -3.92 0.68 -4.83
C LYS A 113 -4.30 0.75 -3.36
N GLU A 114 -5.12 1.72 -2.99
CA GLU A 114 -5.83 1.70 -1.71
C GLU A 114 -7.11 0.88 -1.87
N ILE A 115 -7.47 0.09 -0.86
CA ILE A 115 -8.77 -0.57 -0.77
C ILE A 115 -9.58 0.00 0.40
N SER A 116 -10.86 0.28 0.15
CA SER A 116 -11.79 0.70 1.19
C SER A 116 -13.19 0.13 0.97
N TRP A 117 -13.98 0.11 2.04
CA TRP A 117 -15.31 -0.51 2.09
C TRP A 117 -16.39 0.56 2.20
N SER A 118 -17.37 0.51 1.29
CA SER A 118 -18.61 1.30 1.39
C SER A 118 -19.73 0.52 2.09
N GLY A 119 -19.50 -0.76 2.39
CA GLY A 119 -20.37 -1.62 3.17
C GLY A 119 -19.78 -3.02 3.32
N PRO A 120 -20.44 -3.94 4.06
CA PRO A 120 -19.90 -5.26 4.37
C PRO A 120 -19.59 -6.14 3.15
N LYS A 121 -20.20 -5.85 2.00
CA LYS A 121 -20.09 -6.62 0.75
C LYS A 121 -19.54 -5.81 -0.42
N ASN A 122 -19.20 -4.54 -0.20
CA ASN A 122 -18.84 -3.61 -1.26
C ASN A 122 -17.48 -3.00 -0.95
N TRP A 123 -16.49 -3.35 -1.76
CA TRP A 123 -15.16 -2.75 -1.73
C TRP A 123 -14.90 -1.97 -3.02
N HIS A 124 -14.01 -1.00 -2.95
CA HIS A 124 -13.49 -0.31 -4.11
C HIS A 124 -11.98 -0.08 -3.96
N LEU A 125 -11.30 0.05 -5.10
CA LEU A 125 -9.90 0.39 -5.17
C LEU A 125 -9.74 1.80 -5.69
N THR A 126 -8.95 2.60 -4.99
CA THR A 126 -8.48 3.90 -5.46
C THR A 126 -7.04 3.75 -5.91
N VAL A 127 -6.74 4.09 -7.16
CA VAL A 127 -5.37 4.05 -7.68
C VAL A 127 -4.72 5.42 -7.45
N TYR A 128 -3.68 5.44 -6.64
CA TYR A 128 -2.84 6.62 -6.41
C TYR A 128 -1.61 6.54 -7.31
N GLU A 129 -1.43 7.55 -8.14
CA GLU A 129 -0.34 7.64 -9.14
C GLU A 129 0.57 8.83 -8.79
N MET A 130 1.81 8.77 -9.25
CA MET A 130 2.70 9.94 -9.28
C MET A 130 2.50 10.69 -10.60
N GLU A 131 2.61 12.01 -10.60
CA GLU A 131 2.76 12.79 -11.83
C GLU A 131 4.22 12.71 -12.29
N GLU A 132 4.41 12.34 -13.56
CA GLU A 132 5.68 12.58 -14.23
C GLU A 132 5.70 14.04 -14.68
N ASP A 133 6.66 14.83 -14.18
CA ASP A 133 6.95 16.13 -14.77
C ASP A 133 7.42 15.91 -16.21
N ALA A 134 6.65 16.43 -17.16
CA ALA A 134 6.94 16.37 -18.60
C ALA A 134 8.11 17.26 -19.00
#